data_AF-A0A0S4KJ11-F1
#
_entry.id   AF-A0A0S4KJ11-F1
#
_cell.length_a   1.000
_cell.length_b   1.000
_cell.length_c   1.000
_cell.angle_alpha   90.00
_cell.angle_beta   90.00
_cell.angle_gamma   90.00
#
_symmetry.space_group_name_H-M   'P 1'
#
loop_
_entity.id
_entity.type
_entity.pdbx_description
1 polymer ?
#
loop_
_entity_poly.entity_id
_entity_poly.type
_entity_poly.pdbx_seq_one_letter_code
_entity_poly.pdbx_strand_id
1 'polypeptide(L)'
;MRRNGVLLWKVPKNRSVAPQFDVWNEKYEPWAHMKRMGKIVGTGFYIPPEWYNHFRMFPPMHHNFQQEKTLNPQNASEPTQDDRTSISAERLKLRDELARKSRALATEGMRYYNLFWVQKPLDAMERQYFRLQKQGVPHNVAIKKVLQEFYDSLAVKQRVAHIQSEEAKLSGGFITMREATTVLAVLAQLQKEQLTPHQVATLAADRHREVQSGDIVQGTAETVVAAAATPAAAPTATTDAAPSTTDVATSAKADDATAVDASATEAMNAAALSAMLDDEAGSSAPTSSLKVTVKDSPSDSLPKLRQTATDETGDFEWFGMGVSYDIPIDSPATPAPATTSPK
;
A
#
# COMPACT_ATOMS: atom_id res chain seq x y z
N MET A 1 53.72 -60.34 -38.32
CA MET A 1 52.36 -59.92 -38.73
C MET A 1 52.08 -58.53 -38.15
N ARG A 2 51.79 -57.51 -38.98
CA ARG A 2 51.41 -56.17 -38.48
C ARG A 2 49.92 -56.19 -38.10
N ARG A 3 49.57 -55.82 -36.86
CA ARG A 3 48.19 -55.58 -36.46
C ARG A 3 47.76 -54.20 -36.99
N ASN A 4 46.92 -54.17 -38.02
CA ASN A 4 46.27 -52.92 -38.44
C ASN A 4 45.21 -52.54 -37.39
N GLY A 5 45.55 -51.61 -36.50
CA GLY A 5 44.58 -51.02 -35.58
C GLY A 5 43.61 -50.13 -36.34
N VAL A 6 42.32 -50.49 -36.36
CA VAL A 6 41.27 -49.66 -36.94
C VAL A 6 41.05 -48.45 -36.02
N LEU A 7 41.61 -47.29 -36.42
CA LEU A 7 41.31 -46.01 -35.78
C LEU A 7 39.85 -45.64 -36.04
N LEU A 8 38.99 -45.92 -35.07
CA LEU A 8 37.58 -45.53 -35.06
C LEU A 8 37.46 -44.00 -34.98
N TRP A 9 37.36 -43.36 -36.15
CA TRP A 9 37.08 -41.93 -36.26
C TRP A 9 35.68 -41.63 -35.73
N LYS A 10 35.61 -41.00 -34.55
CA LYS A 10 34.35 -40.57 -33.91
C LYS A 10 33.76 -39.37 -34.67
N VAL A 11 32.75 -39.63 -35.48
CA VAL A 11 32.00 -38.61 -36.22
C VAL A 11 30.76 -38.18 -35.41
N PRO A 12 30.39 -36.88 -35.37
CA PRO A 12 29.14 -36.44 -34.72
C PRO A 12 27.91 -37.05 -35.38
N LYS A 13 26.94 -37.48 -34.56
CA LYS A 13 25.80 -38.35 -34.94
C LYS A 13 25.03 -37.88 -36.18
N ASN A 14 24.83 -36.57 -36.33
CA ASN A 14 23.95 -35.99 -37.36
C ASN A 14 24.71 -35.38 -38.56
N ARG A 15 26.00 -35.71 -38.75
CA ARG A 15 26.83 -35.09 -39.82
C ARG A 15 26.25 -35.26 -41.23
N SER A 16 25.54 -36.36 -41.51
CA SER A 16 24.92 -36.63 -42.81
C SER A 16 23.72 -35.74 -43.15
N VAL A 17 23.06 -35.18 -42.13
CA VAL A 17 21.88 -34.30 -42.25
C VAL A 17 22.16 -32.88 -41.74
N ALA A 18 23.44 -32.55 -41.51
CA ALA A 18 23.84 -31.21 -41.12
C ALA A 18 23.57 -30.23 -42.28
N PRO A 19 22.97 -29.06 -42.01
CA PRO A 19 22.76 -28.04 -43.04
C PRO A 19 24.09 -27.48 -43.54
N GLN A 20 24.09 -26.98 -44.77
CA GLN A 20 25.20 -26.17 -45.29
C GLN A 20 25.10 -24.77 -44.67
N PHE A 21 25.78 -24.57 -43.53
CA PHE A 21 25.66 -23.36 -42.71
C PHE A 21 25.90 -22.04 -43.46
N ASP A 22 26.68 -22.05 -44.55
CA ASP A 22 26.98 -20.84 -45.31
C ASP A 22 25.94 -20.52 -46.42
N VAL A 23 25.21 -21.53 -46.91
CA VAL A 23 24.42 -21.46 -48.17
C VAL A 23 22.92 -21.73 -47.97
N TRP A 24 22.53 -22.33 -46.84
CA TRP A 24 21.13 -22.70 -46.57
C TRP A 24 20.12 -21.55 -46.74
N ASN A 25 20.53 -20.31 -46.44
CA ASN A 25 19.72 -19.10 -46.60
C ASN A 25 19.41 -18.72 -48.05
N GLU A 26 20.30 -19.01 -49.01
CA GLU A 26 20.18 -18.53 -50.41
C GLU A 26 18.89 -18.98 -51.10
N LYS A 27 18.45 -20.21 -50.78
CA LYS A 27 17.21 -20.78 -51.29
C LYS A 27 15.98 -19.97 -50.87
N TYR A 28 16.05 -19.27 -49.74
CA TYR A 28 14.94 -18.59 -49.08
C TYR A 28 14.97 -17.06 -49.27
N GLU A 29 15.98 -16.50 -49.93
CA GLU A 29 16.09 -15.05 -50.15
C GLU A 29 14.88 -14.49 -50.96
N PRO A 30 14.27 -13.36 -50.54
CA PRO A 30 13.16 -12.74 -51.28
C PRO A 30 13.52 -12.37 -52.72
N TRP A 31 14.75 -11.90 -52.95
CA TRP A 31 15.25 -11.58 -54.28
C TRP A 31 15.34 -12.79 -55.22
N ALA A 32 15.64 -13.98 -54.70
CA ALA A 32 15.64 -15.22 -55.48
C ALA A 32 14.22 -15.59 -55.90
N HIS A 33 13.25 -15.45 -55.00
CA HIS A 33 11.83 -15.68 -55.26
C HIS A 33 11.24 -14.69 -56.26
N MET A 34 11.52 -13.40 -56.11
CA MET A 34 11.09 -12.36 -57.05
C MET A 34 11.62 -12.62 -58.47
N LYS A 35 12.92 -12.95 -58.61
CA LYS A 35 13.53 -13.30 -59.89
C LYS A 35 12.94 -14.58 -60.50
N ARG A 36 12.64 -15.60 -59.69
CA ARG A 36 12.02 -16.85 -60.16
C ARG A 36 10.57 -16.63 -60.59
N MET A 37 9.77 -15.94 -59.77
CA MET A 37 8.37 -15.68 -60.06
C MET A 37 8.20 -14.75 -61.27
N GLY A 38 9.06 -13.74 -61.43
CA GLY A 38 9.03 -12.88 -62.62
C GLY A 38 9.32 -13.62 -63.93
N LYS A 39 10.18 -14.65 -63.90
CA LYS A 39 10.38 -15.54 -65.06
C LYS A 39 9.15 -16.40 -65.33
N ILE A 40 8.51 -16.95 -64.28
CA ILE A 40 7.33 -17.82 -64.40
C ILE A 40 6.11 -17.04 -64.91
N VAL A 41 5.77 -15.91 -64.29
CA VAL A 41 4.68 -15.02 -64.71
C VAL A 41 4.96 -14.43 -66.10
N GLY A 42 6.21 -14.11 -66.40
CA GLY A 42 6.65 -13.63 -67.71
C GLY A 42 6.43 -14.63 -68.86
N THR A 43 6.12 -15.90 -68.59
CA THR A 43 5.72 -16.86 -69.64
C THR A 43 4.28 -16.66 -70.13
N GLY A 44 3.43 -15.94 -69.39
CA GLY A 44 2.00 -15.80 -69.68
C GLY A 44 1.14 -17.02 -69.31
N PHE A 45 1.74 -18.18 -69.02
CA PHE A 45 1.03 -19.42 -68.67
C PHE A 45 0.77 -19.61 -67.17
N TYR A 46 1.17 -18.64 -66.33
CA TYR A 46 1.00 -18.70 -64.88
C TYR A 46 0.40 -17.39 -64.36
N ILE A 47 -0.74 -17.49 -63.69
CA ILE A 47 -1.43 -16.35 -63.09
C ILE A 47 -0.58 -15.87 -61.89
N PRO A 48 -0.17 -14.59 -61.84
CA PRO A 48 0.65 -14.07 -60.75
C PRO A 48 -0.11 -14.11 -59.41
N PRO A 49 0.52 -14.59 -58.32
CA PRO A 49 -0.07 -14.50 -56.99
C PRO A 49 -0.02 -13.06 -56.47
N GLU A 50 -0.95 -12.70 -55.58
CA GLU A 50 -1.11 -11.31 -55.12
C GLU A 50 0.15 -10.71 -54.48
N TRP A 51 0.92 -11.51 -53.74
CA TRP A 51 2.20 -11.04 -53.19
C TRP A 51 3.17 -10.59 -54.29
N TYR A 52 3.20 -11.26 -55.44
CA TYR A 52 4.10 -10.89 -56.54
C TYR A 52 3.65 -9.59 -57.20
N ASN A 53 2.34 -9.37 -57.35
CA ASN A 53 1.80 -8.09 -57.84
C ASN A 53 2.16 -6.94 -56.90
N HIS A 54 2.05 -7.15 -55.58
CA HIS A 54 2.44 -6.16 -54.57
C HIS A 54 3.95 -5.87 -54.57
N PHE A 55 4.79 -6.90 -54.43
CA PHE A 55 6.26 -6.75 -54.40
C PHE A 55 6.87 -6.34 -55.76
N ARG A 56 6.12 -6.44 -56.87
CA ARG A 56 6.52 -5.85 -58.15
C ARG A 56 6.50 -4.32 -58.11
N MET A 57 5.57 -3.72 -57.36
CA MET A 57 5.50 -2.26 -57.15
C MET A 57 6.41 -1.81 -56.01
N PHE A 58 6.50 -2.62 -54.95
CA PHE A 58 7.34 -2.37 -53.78
C PHE A 58 8.41 -3.46 -53.64
N PRO A 59 9.52 -3.41 -54.39
CA PRO A 59 10.57 -4.42 -54.30
C PRO A 59 11.23 -4.44 -52.90
N PRO A 60 11.73 -5.61 -52.44
CA PRO A 60 12.43 -5.72 -51.17
C PRO A 60 13.75 -4.92 -51.15
N MET A 61 14.29 -4.64 -49.97
CA MET A 61 15.52 -3.85 -49.81
C MET A 61 16.73 -4.46 -50.56
N HIS A 62 17.55 -3.61 -51.18
CA HIS A 62 18.70 -4.04 -51.99
C HIS A 62 19.95 -4.43 -51.19
N HIS A 63 20.19 -3.79 -50.03
CA HIS A 63 21.47 -3.90 -49.30
C HIS A 63 21.40 -4.70 -47.99
N ASN A 64 20.30 -5.44 -47.77
CA ASN A 64 20.24 -6.42 -46.67
C ASN A 64 20.97 -7.71 -47.08
N PHE A 65 22.28 -7.76 -46.81
CA PHE A 65 23.12 -8.93 -47.04
C PHE A 65 23.28 -9.75 -45.76
N GLN A 66 23.07 -11.06 -45.87
CA GLN A 66 23.19 -11.99 -44.75
C GLN A 66 24.61 -12.02 -44.15
N GLN A 67 24.70 -12.36 -42.86
CA GLN A 67 25.98 -12.43 -42.15
C GLN A 67 26.87 -13.53 -42.74
N GLU A 68 26.31 -14.65 -43.22
CA GLU A 68 27.06 -15.74 -43.85
C GLU A 68 27.78 -15.30 -45.14
N LYS A 69 27.25 -14.29 -45.85
CA LYS A 69 27.85 -13.76 -47.09
C LYS A 69 28.88 -12.66 -46.85
N THR A 70 28.74 -11.89 -45.77
CA THR A 70 29.57 -10.71 -45.48
C THR A 70 30.59 -10.96 -44.38
N LEU A 71 30.41 -12.01 -43.57
CA LEU A 71 31.24 -12.41 -42.43
C LEU A 71 31.53 -11.30 -41.41
N ASN A 72 30.73 -10.23 -41.41
CA ASN A 72 30.91 -9.06 -40.55
C ASN A 72 29.80 -8.97 -39.49
N PRO A 73 30.06 -9.33 -38.22
CA PRO A 73 29.06 -9.25 -37.14
C PRO A 73 28.72 -7.81 -36.73
N GLN A 74 29.48 -6.80 -37.16
CA GLN A 74 29.19 -5.38 -36.88
C GLN A 74 28.28 -4.75 -37.93
N ASN A 75 28.01 -5.44 -39.04
CA ASN A 75 27.16 -4.95 -40.11
C ASN A 75 25.68 -4.97 -39.69
N ALA A 76 25.04 -3.81 -39.57
CA ALA A 76 23.58 -3.73 -39.46
C ALA A 76 22.99 -3.88 -40.86
N SER A 77 22.85 -5.14 -41.30
CA SER A 77 22.34 -5.48 -42.63
C SER A 77 20.85 -5.20 -42.77
N GLU A 78 20.07 -5.40 -41.70
CA GLU A 78 18.62 -5.26 -41.72
C GLU A 78 18.14 -4.03 -40.94
N PRO A 79 17.50 -3.04 -41.60
CA PRO A 79 17.01 -1.84 -40.93
C PRO A 79 15.83 -2.10 -39.96
N THR A 80 15.16 -3.25 -40.09
CA THR A 80 14.04 -3.67 -39.24
C THR A 80 14.51 -4.22 -37.89
N GLN A 81 15.71 -4.81 -37.84
CA GLN A 81 16.26 -5.54 -36.69
C GLN A 81 17.50 -4.83 -36.10
N ASP A 82 17.71 -3.55 -36.44
CA ASP A 82 18.86 -2.78 -35.96
C ASP A 82 18.63 -2.28 -34.53
N ASP A 83 18.95 -3.13 -33.55
CA ASP A 83 18.84 -2.84 -32.10
C ASP A 83 19.93 -1.88 -31.57
N ARG A 84 20.62 -1.14 -32.45
CA ARG A 84 21.67 -0.18 -32.05
C ARG A 84 21.10 0.93 -31.15
N THR A 85 21.75 1.13 -30.01
CA THR A 85 21.38 2.15 -29.04
C THR A 85 21.60 3.56 -29.61
N SER A 86 20.51 4.29 -29.83
CA SER A 86 20.53 5.70 -30.29
C SER A 86 21.03 6.70 -29.24
N ILE A 87 21.23 6.26 -27.99
CA ILE A 87 21.70 7.06 -26.86
C ILE A 87 23.22 6.97 -26.78
N SER A 88 23.91 8.12 -26.86
CA SER A 88 25.37 8.16 -26.72
C SER A 88 25.84 7.70 -25.33
N ALA A 89 27.06 7.16 -25.24
CA ALA A 89 27.60 6.62 -24.00
C ALA A 89 27.64 7.64 -22.84
N GLU A 90 27.83 8.94 -23.14
CA GLU A 90 27.78 10.03 -22.17
C GLU A 90 26.36 10.25 -21.62
N ARG A 91 25.36 10.27 -22.50
CA ARG A 91 23.95 10.39 -22.11
C ARG A 91 23.48 9.16 -21.34
N LEU A 92 23.95 7.96 -21.71
CA LEU A 92 23.66 6.73 -20.99
C LEU A 92 24.22 6.79 -19.55
N LYS A 93 25.48 7.20 -19.38
CA LYS A 93 26.11 7.41 -18.06
C LYS A 93 25.34 8.44 -17.21
N LEU A 94 24.99 9.59 -17.80
CA LEU A 94 24.21 10.63 -17.12
C LEU A 94 22.84 10.10 -16.64
N ARG A 95 22.11 9.40 -17.50
CA ARG A 95 20.78 8.86 -17.18
C ARG A 95 20.86 7.75 -16.13
N ASP A 96 21.86 6.87 -16.22
CA ASP A 96 22.16 5.86 -15.20
C ASP A 96 22.50 6.50 -13.84
N GLU A 97 23.32 7.55 -13.82
CA GLU A 97 23.65 8.27 -12.59
C GLU A 97 22.42 8.97 -11.95
N LEU A 98 21.60 9.66 -12.75
CA LEU A 98 20.35 10.27 -12.28
C LEU A 98 19.36 9.22 -11.77
N ALA A 99 19.23 8.10 -12.46
CA ALA A 99 18.37 6.97 -12.07
C ALA A 99 18.84 6.30 -10.77
N ARG A 100 20.16 6.10 -10.59
CA ARG A 100 20.74 5.57 -9.35
C ARG A 100 20.56 6.53 -8.16
N LYS A 101 20.73 7.84 -8.39
CA LYS A 101 20.51 8.87 -7.35
C LYS A 101 19.05 9.05 -6.99
N SER A 102 18.12 8.72 -7.89
CA SER A 102 16.68 8.87 -7.65
C SER A 102 15.85 7.78 -8.35
N ARG A 103 15.56 6.68 -7.63
CA ARG A 103 14.72 5.58 -8.17
C ARG A 103 13.33 6.06 -8.58
N ALA A 104 12.74 7.00 -7.83
CA ALA A 104 11.43 7.58 -8.16
C ALA A 104 11.43 8.13 -9.60
N LEU A 105 12.44 8.93 -9.94
CA LEU A 105 12.64 9.51 -11.26
C LEU A 105 12.75 8.45 -12.37
N ALA A 106 13.51 7.39 -12.11
CA ALA A 106 13.69 6.29 -13.06
C ALA A 106 12.39 5.53 -13.34
N THR A 107 11.52 5.41 -12.34
CA THR A 107 10.22 4.73 -12.46
C THR A 107 9.09 5.60 -13.00
N GLU A 108 9.19 6.93 -12.90
CA GLU A 108 8.12 7.84 -13.31
C GLU A 108 7.97 7.86 -14.84
N GLY A 109 6.76 7.54 -15.32
CA GLY A 109 6.46 7.34 -16.75
C GLY A 109 6.75 5.93 -17.30
N MET A 110 7.35 5.02 -16.53
CA MET A 110 7.65 3.63 -16.96
C MET A 110 7.39 2.55 -15.89
N ARG A 111 6.59 2.83 -14.86
CA ARG A 111 6.43 1.96 -13.67
C ARG A 111 5.88 0.56 -13.94
N TYR A 112 5.05 0.39 -14.98
CA TYR A 112 4.43 -0.89 -15.36
C TYR A 112 4.67 -1.20 -16.84
N TYR A 113 4.33 -0.24 -17.70
CA TYR A 113 4.61 -0.25 -19.13
C TYR A 113 5.26 1.08 -19.53
N ASN A 114 5.83 1.12 -20.74
CA ASN A 114 6.44 2.33 -21.29
C ASN A 114 5.37 3.29 -21.84
N LEU A 115 4.97 4.31 -21.08
CA LEU A 115 4.09 5.37 -21.58
C LEU A 115 4.92 6.36 -22.41
N PHE A 116 5.01 6.11 -23.72
CA PHE A 116 5.88 6.87 -24.63
C PHE A 116 5.35 8.27 -25.00
N TRP A 117 4.04 8.52 -24.87
CA TRP A 117 3.44 9.82 -25.16
C TRP A 117 3.50 10.81 -23.97
N VAL A 118 3.89 10.35 -22.79
CA VAL A 118 4.05 11.19 -21.59
C VAL A 118 5.49 11.69 -21.52
N GLN A 119 5.69 12.98 -21.28
CA GLN A 119 7.03 13.52 -21.04
C GLN A 119 7.61 12.93 -19.74
N LYS A 120 8.68 12.16 -19.86
CA LYS A 120 9.33 11.53 -18.70
C LYS A 120 10.16 12.57 -17.93
N PRO A 121 10.11 12.58 -16.59
CA PRO A 121 10.96 13.45 -15.77
C PRO A 121 12.45 13.28 -16.06
N LEU A 122 12.92 12.06 -16.34
CA LEU A 122 14.31 11.79 -16.72
C LEU A 122 14.73 12.55 -18.00
N ASP A 123 13.83 12.72 -18.97
CA ASP A 123 14.10 13.51 -20.19
C ASP A 123 14.07 15.02 -19.90
N ALA A 124 13.23 15.47 -18.98
CA ALA A 124 13.18 16.88 -18.56
C ALA A 124 14.46 17.28 -17.80
N MET A 125 14.89 16.43 -16.86
CA MET A 125 16.12 16.61 -16.09
C MET A 125 17.38 16.52 -16.95
N GLU A 126 17.43 15.63 -17.93
CA GLU A 126 18.53 15.60 -18.91
C GLU A 126 18.64 16.94 -19.67
N ARG A 127 17.52 17.53 -20.10
CA ARG A 127 17.51 18.85 -20.75
C ARG A 127 17.97 19.98 -19.81
N GLN A 128 17.55 19.94 -18.54
CA GLN A 128 18.00 20.92 -17.52
C GLN A 128 19.50 20.77 -17.23
N TYR A 129 19.99 19.54 -17.07
CA TYR A 129 21.41 19.26 -16.87
C TYR A 129 22.26 19.84 -18.02
N PHE A 130 21.90 19.58 -19.27
CA PHE A 130 22.64 20.15 -20.41
C PHE A 130 22.51 21.68 -20.51
N ARG A 131 21.42 22.28 -20.00
CA ARG A 131 21.29 23.74 -19.89
C ARG A 131 22.28 24.31 -18.85
N LEU A 132 22.43 23.66 -17.69
CA LEU A 132 23.41 24.04 -16.67
C LEU A 132 24.85 23.82 -17.14
N GLN A 133 25.12 22.73 -17.86
CA GLN A 133 26.43 22.46 -18.45
C GLN A 133 26.82 23.53 -19.48
N LYS A 134 25.87 23.99 -20.31
CA LYS A 134 26.06 25.14 -21.23
C LYS A 134 26.32 26.47 -20.50
N GLN A 135 25.91 26.59 -19.25
CA GLN A 135 26.19 27.74 -18.37
C GLN A 135 27.53 27.59 -17.60
N GLY A 136 28.32 26.54 -17.87
CA GLY A 136 29.60 26.29 -17.20
C GLY A 136 29.49 25.71 -15.78
N VAL A 137 28.30 25.28 -15.35
CA VAL A 137 28.11 24.67 -14.03
C VAL A 137 28.80 23.29 -14.00
N PRO A 138 29.65 23.00 -13.00
CA PRO A 138 30.33 21.71 -12.93
C PRO A 138 29.35 20.56 -12.71
N HIS A 139 29.62 19.43 -13.36
CA HIS A 139 28.77 18.24 -13.44
C HIS A 139 28.10 17.83 -12.11
N ASN A 140 28.86 17.70 -11.02
CA ASN A 140 28.35 17.33 -9.70
C ASN A 140 27.34 18.34 -9.12
N VAL A 141 27.56 19.64 -9.36
CA VAL A 141 26.64 20.71 -8.91
C VAL A 141 25.40 20.75 -9.79
N ALA A 142 25.56 20.57 -11.10
CA ALA A 142 24.44 20.48 -12.04
C ALA A 142 23.50 19.32 -11.67
N ILE A 143 24.02 18.12 -11.42
CA ILE A 143 23.20 16.96 -11.02
C ILE A 143 22.48 17.22 -9.69
N LYS A 144 23.16 17.77 -8.68
CA LYS A 144 22.52 18.11 -7.39
C LYS A 144 21.39 19.12 -7.57
N LYS A 145 21.60 20.19 -8.35
CA LYS A 145 20.58 21.21 -8.61
C LYS A 145 19.35 20.64 -9.31
N VAL A 146 19.54 19.83 -10.34
CA VAL A 146 18.44 19.23 -11.10
C VAL A 146 17.66 18.22 -10.25
N LEU A 147 18.34 17.45 -9.39
CA LEU A 147 17.69 16.58 -8.40
C LEU A 147 16.91 17.38 -7.35
N GLN A 148 17.45 18.51 -6.87
CA GLN A 148 16.75 19.38 -5.94
C GLN A 148 15.45 19.92 -6.55
N GLU A 149 15.50 20.46 -7.77
CA GLU A 149 14.31 20.93 -8.51
C GLU A 149 13.24 19.83 -8.65
N PHE A 150 13.65 18.57 -8.86
CA PHE A 150 12.73 17.42 -8.87
C PHE A 150 12.10 17.15 -7.50
N TYR A 151 12.90 17.07 -6.42
CA TYR A 151 12.40 16.82 -5.07
C TYR A 151 11.53 17.96 -4.54
N ASP A 152 11.86 19.21 -4.84
CA ASP A 152 11.02 20.38 -4.51
C ASP A 152 9.64 20.26 -5.20
N SER A 153 9.62 19.89 -6.49
CA SER A 153 8.36 19.67 -7.22
C SER A 153 7.55 18.50 -6.65
N LEU A 154 8.22 17.45 -6.17
CA LEU A 154 7.58 16.29 -5.54
C LEU A 154 7.03 16.65 -4.15
N ALA A 155 7.76 17.44 -3.37
CA ALA A 155 7.32 17.93 -2.06
C ALA A 155 6.08 18.82 -2.18
N VAL A 156 6.01 19.69 -3.20
CA VAL A 156 4.80 20.48 -3.49
C VAL A 156 3.61 19.56 -3.82
N LYS A 157 3.79 18.56 -4.71
CA LYS A 157 2.74 17.57 -5.03
C LYS A 157 2.26 16.82 -3.77
N GLN A 158 3.19 16.37 -2.92
CA GLN A 158 2.88 15.67 -1.67
C GLN A 158 2.17 16.57 -0.65
N ARG A 159 2.56 17.85 -0.54
CA ARG A 159 1.89 18.81 0.35
C ARG A 159 0.47 19.14 -0.11
N VAL A 160 0.25 19.30 -1.42
CA VAL A 160 -1.11 19.46 -1.98
C VAL A 160 -1.96 18.22 -1.70
N ALA A 161 -1.41 17.02 -1.91
CA ALA A 161 -2.10 15.78 -1.56
C ALA A 161 -2.39 15.65 -0.04
N HIS A 162 -1.51 16.16 0.82
CA HIS A 162 -1.74 16.19 2.27
C HIS A 162 -2.93 17.10 2.63
N ILE A 163 -2.93 18.34 2.15
CA ILE A 163 -4.00 19.32 2.37
C ILE A 163 -5.34 18.75 1.89
N GLN A 164 -5.38 18.22 0.66
CA GLN A 164 -6.56 17.56 0.11
C GLN A 164 -6.97 16.32 0.92
N SER A 165 -6.01 15.58 1.51
CA SER A 165 -6.33 14.45 2.39
C SER A 165 -6.90 14.89 3.74
N GLU A 166 -6.53 16.07 4.25
CA GLU A 166 -7.08 16.63 5.49
C GLU A 166 -8.53 17.07 5.28
N GLU A 167 -8.79 17.83 4.20
CA GLU A 167 -10.15 18.19 3.76
C GLU A 167 -11.00 16.93 3.51
N ALA A 168 -10.44 15.92 2.83
CA ALA A 168 -11.14 14.67 2.55
C ALA A 168 -11.51 13.90 3.82
N LYS A 169 -10.64 13.85 4.84
CA LYS A 169 -10.95 13.25 6.16
C LYS A 169 -12.09 13.99 6.85
N LEU A 170 -12.00 15.32 6.91
CA LEU A 170 -13.00 16.16 7.56
C LEU A 170 -14.37 16.12 6.86
N SER A 171 -14.42 15.79 5.56
CA SER A 171 -15.68 15.59 4.84
C SER A 171 -16.45 14.31 5.23
N GLY A 172 -15.82 13.38 5.97
CA GLY A 172 -16.42 12.11 6.40
C GLY A 172 -16.64 11.08 5.29
N GLY A 173 -16.36 11.42 4.02
CA GLY A 173 -16.50 10.52 2.87
C GLY A 173 -15.27 9.64 2.58
N PHE A 174 -14.12 9.97 3.18
CA PHE A 174 -12.85 9.28 2.94
C PHE A 174 -12.26 8.71 4.24
N ILE A 175 -11.58 7.57 4.11
CA ILE A 175 -11.17 6.71 5.22
C ILE A 175 -9.64 6.60 5.23
N THR A 176 -9.02 6.79 6.40
CA THR A 176 -7.57 6.64 6.62
C THR A 176 -7.21 5.23 7.09
N MET A 177 -5.92 4.94 7.26
CA MET A 177 -5.49 3.67 7.85
C MET A 177 -6.03 3.43 9.27
N ARG A 178 -6.30 4.47 10.08
CA ARG A 178 -6.88 4.31 11.42
C ARG A 178 -8.27 3.69 11.32
N GLU A 179 -9.16 4.29 10.55
CA GLU A 179 -10.52 3.76 10.35
C GLU A 179 -10.51 2.46 9.51
N ALA A 180 -9.59 2.31 8.56
CA ALA A 180 -9.47 1.06 7.80
C ALA A 180 -9.16 -0.16 8.69
N THR A 181 -8.42 0.03 9.80
CA THR A 181 -8.22 -1.08 10.77
C THR A 181 -9.51 -1.50 11.47
N THR A 182 -10.49 -0.62 11.68
CA THR A 182 -11.78 -1.01 12.27
C THR A 182 -12.62 -1.79 11.27
N VAL A 183 -12.62 -1.39 9.99
CA VAL A 183 -13.24 -2.14 8.88
C VAL A 183 -12.61 -3.54 8.75
N LEU A 184 -11.28 -3.63 8.77
CA LEU A 184 -10.57 -4.92 8.73
C LEU A 184 -10.85 -5.78 9.97
N ALA A 185 -10.98 -5.18 11.16
CA ALA A 185 -11.35 -5.90 12.38
C ALA A 185 -12.76 -6.48 12.31
N VAL A 186 -13.73 -5.73 11.78
CA VAL A 186 -15.10 -6.23 11.54
C VAL A 186 -15.10 -7.37 10.52
N LEU A 187 -14.37 -7.25 9.40
CA LEU A 187 -14.24 -8.32 8.41
C LEU A 187 -13.57 -9.58 9.00
N ALA A 188 -12.53 -9.40 9.82
CA ALA A 188 -11.87 -10.49 10.53
C ALA A 188 -12.79 -11.18 11.55
N GLN A 189 -13.62 -10.41 12.27
CA GLN A 189 -14.64 -10.94 13.18
C GLN A 189 -15.67 -11.77 12.40
N LEU A 190 -16.24 -11.23 11.33
CA LEU A 190 -17.19 -11.93 10.45
C LEU A 190 -16.62 -13.24 9.90
N GLN A 191 -15.36 -13.24 9.44
CA GLN A 191 -14.69 -14.44 8.93
C GLN A 191 -14.41 -15.48 10.02
N LYS A 192 -13.99 -15.04 11.21
CA LYS A 192 -13.61 -15.92 12.33
C LYS A 192 -14.84 -16.56 13.00
N GLU A 193 -15.90 -15.80 13.17
CA GLU A 193 -17.11 -16.22 13.91
C GLU A 193 -18.19 -16.81 12.99
N GLN A 194 -18.03 -16.68 11.66
CA GLN A 194 -18.98 -17.16 10.63
C GLN A 194 -20.43 -16.72 10.92
N LEU A 195 -20.57 -15.45 11.33
CA LEU A 195 -21.82 -14.86 11.79
C LEU A 195 -22.93 -14.95 10.73
N THR A 196 -24.12 -15.36 11.16
CA THR A 196 -25.31 -15.40 10.31
C THR A 196 -25.77 -13.97 9.95
N PRO A 197 -26.42 -13.73 8.80
CA PRO A 197 -26.85 -12.39 8.39
C PRO A 197 -27.69 -11.64 9.41
N HIS A 198 -28.47 -12.34 10.24
CA HIS A 198 -29.22 -11.73 11.34
C HIS A 198 -28.31 -11.19 12.46
N GLN A 199 -27.28 -11.96 12.85
CA GLN A 199 -26.27 -11.53 13.83
C GLN A 199 -25.40 -10.37 13.29
N VAL A 200 -25.17 -10.32 11.98
CA VAL A 200 -24.51 -9.16 11.33
C VAL A 200 -25.39 -7.92 11.42
N ALA A 201 -26.71 -8.06 11.22
CA ALA A 201 -27.65 -6.94 11.34
C ALA A 201 -27.75 -6.40 12.78
N THR A 202 -27.75 -7.28 13.80
CA THR A 202 -27.71 -6.83 15.21
C THR A 202 -26.38 -6.14 15.53
N LEU A 203 -25.25 -6.73 15.14
CA LEU A 203 -23.93 -6.11 15.34
C LEU A 203 -23.84 -4.74 14.65
N ALA A 204 -24.38 -4.59 13.44
CA ALA A 204 -24.43 -3.31 12.74
C ALA A 204 -25.30 -2.28 13.48
N ALA A 205 -26.46 -2.68 14.02
CA ALA A 205 -27.31 -1.80 14.82
C ALA A 205 -26.65 -1.37 16.13
N ASP A 206 -25.97 -2.29 16.83
CA ASP A 206 -25.25 -2.03 18.06
C ASP A 206 -24.07 -1.06 17.84
N ARG A 207 -23.27 -1.28 16.78
CA ARG A 207 -22.17 -0.38 16.40
C ARG A 207 -22.67 0.99 15.94
N HIS A 208 -23.76 1.04 15.19
CA HIS A 208 -24.37 2.31 14.79
C HIS A 208 -24.86 3.10 16.02
N ARG A 209 -25.44 2.42 17.01
CA ARG A 209 -25.82 3.01 18.29
C ARG A 209 -24.60 3.49 19.07
N GLU A 210 -23.53 2.68 19.20
CA GLU A 210 -22.27 3.04 19.85
C GLU A 210 -21.70 4.36 19.29
N VAL A 211 -21.65 4.51 17.96
CA VAL A 211 -21.14 5.72 17.30
C VAL A 211 -22.08 6.92 17.47
N GLN A 212 -23.40 6.72 17.42
CA GLN A 212 -24.38 7.82 17.48
C GLN A 212 -24.69 8.31 18.89
N SER A 213 -24.97 7.42 19.83
CA SER A 213 -25.27 7.79 21.22
C SER A 213 -24.01 7.92 22.07
N GLY A 214 -22.88 7.36 21.62
CA GLY A 214 -21.55 7.62 22.15
C GLY A 214 -21.48 7.60 23.67
N ASP A 215 -21.67 6.45 24.30
CA ASP A 215 -21.69 6.33 25.75
C ASP A 215 -20.34 6.77 26.32
N ILE A 216 -20.30 8.00 26.84
CA ILE A 216 -19.05 8.68 27.20
C ILE A 216 -18.43 8.00 28.43
N VAL A 217 -19.28 7.44 29.30
CA VAL A 217 -18.92 6.80 30.56
C VAL A 217 -19.15 5.29 30.48
N GLN A 218 -18.07 4.51 30.38
CA GLN A 218 -18.15 3.08 30.66
C GLN A 218 -17.92 2.84 32.15
N GLY A 219 -19.02 2.73 32.90
CA GLY A 219 -19.00 2.34 34.31
C GLY A 219 -18.84 0.83 34.46
N THR A 220 -17.64 0.35 34.75
CA THR A 220 -17.42 -1.05 35.16
C THR A 220 -17.78 -1.19 36.64
N ALA A 221 -18.90 -1.86 36.91
CA ALA A 221 -19.33 -2.17 38.28
C ALA A 221 -18.79 -3.54 38.71
N GLU A 222 -17.82 -3.54 39.64
CA GLU A 222 -17.37 -4.76 40.31
C GLU A 222 -18.20 -4.98 41.59
N THR A 223 -19.01 -6.04 41.60
CA THR A 223 -19.80 -6.44 42.78
C THR A 223 -19.01 -7.37 43.68
N VAL A 224 -18.33 -6.79 44.68
CA VAL A 224 -17.67 -7.58 45.74
C VAL A 224 -18.75 -8.14 46.69
N VAL A 225 -19.19 -9.37 46.43
CA VAL A 225 -20.00 -10.14 47.38
C VAL A 225 -19.08 -10.74 48.43
N ALA A 226 -19.02 -10.12 49.61
CA ALA A 226 -18.33 -10.69 50.77
C ALA A 226 -19.07 -11.96 51.24
N ALA A 227 -18.60 -13.13 50.79
CA ALA A 227 -19.07 -14.41 51.28
C ALA A 227 -18.70 -14.56 52.76
N ALA A 228 -19.71 -14.61 53.64
CA ALA A 228 -19.51 -14.69 55.08
C ALA A 228 -18.78 -15.99 55.47
N ALA A 229 -17.67 -15.85 56.21
CA ALA A 229 -16.94 -16.98 56.78
C ALA A 229 -17.54 -17.39 58.13
N THR A 230 -17.83 -18.67 58.30
CA THR A 230 -18.21 -19.28 59.60
C THR A 230 -17.11 -20.28 60.01
N PRO A 231 -16.54 -20.21 61.22
CA PRO A 231 -15.29 -20.92 61.52
C PRO A 231 -15.44 -22.34 62.11
N ALA A 232 -14.45 -23.16 61.74
CA ALA A 232 -13.78 -24.22 62.52
C ALA A 232 -14.51 -25.52 62.93
N ALA A 233 -14.12 -26.62 62.27
CA ALA A 233 -13.78 -27.90 62.92
C ALA A 233 -12.82 -28.71 62.01
N ALA A 234 -11.87 -29.44 62.60
CA ALA A 234 -10.86 -30.28 61.94
C ALA A 234 -10.61 -31.54 62.81
N PRO A 235 -9.77 -32.53 62.43
CA PRO A 235 -9.42 -33.08 61.10
C PRO A 235 -9.59 -34.63 61.05
N THR A 236 -9.49 -35.27 59.86
CA THR A 236 -8.91 -36.63 59.71
C THR A 236 -8.55 -36.97 58.26
N ALA A 237 -7.48 -37.76 58.08
CA ALA A 237 -7.04 -38.34 56.80
C ALA A 237 -7.96 -39.53 56.37
N THR A 238 -7.88 -40.15 55.18
CA THR A 238 -6.69 -40.77 54.54
C THR A 238 -7.03 -41.18 53.07
N THR A 239 -6.01 -41.26 52.19
CA THR A 239 -5.84 -42.13 50.97
C THR A 239 -7.09 -42.73 50.29
N ASP A 240 -7.26 -42.78 48.96
CA ASP A 240 -6.32 -42.67 47.82
C ASP A 240 -7.14 -42.35 46.52
N ALA A 241 -6.61 -42.16 45.30
CA ALA A 241 -5.29 -42.47 44.72
C ALA A 241 -4.87 -41.44 43.64
N ALA A 242 -3.95 -41.85 42.75
CA ALA A 242 -3.29 -41.06 41.69
C ALA A 242 -3.51 -41.73 40.28
N PRO A 243 -2.92 -41.31 39.14
CA PRO A 243 -1.80 -40.36 38.99
C PRO A 243 -1.73 -39.41 37.75
N SER A 244 -0.83 -38.42 37.86
CA SER A 244 0.14 -37.87 36.86
C SER A 244 -0.25 -37.64 35.37
N THR A 245 0.21 -36.61 34.66
CA THR A 245 1.55 -35.95 34.67
C THR A 245 1.44 -34.42 34.50
N THR A 246 2.27 -33.53 35.08
CA THR A 246 3.70 -33.20 34.76
C THR A 246 3.99 -33.02 33.26
N ASP A 247 4.77 -32.01 32.79
CA ASP A 247 5.84 -31.25 33.45
C ASP A 247 5.87 -29.73 33.15
N VAL A 248 6.53 -28.98 34.05
CA VAL A 248 7.07 -27.62 33.86
C VAL A 248 8.53 -27.59 34.29
N ALA A 249 9.45 -27.17 33.42
CA ALA A 249 10.75 -26.57 33.75
C ALA A 249 11.36 -25.93 32.48
N THR A 250 11.66 -24.63 32.37
CA THR A 250 12.54 -23.71 33.12
C THR A 250 14.06 -23.92 32.94
N SER A 251 14.68 -22.98 32.21
CA SER A 251 16.10 -22.56 32.28
C SER A 251 16.26 -21.35 31.32
N ALA A 252 16.12 -20.09 31.71
CA ALA A 252 16.84 -19.27 32.69
C ALA A 252 18.08 -18.55 32.14
N LYS A 253 18.22 -17.26 32.53
CA LYS A 253 19.41 -16.39 32.50
C LYS A 253 19.72 -15.65 31.18
N ALA A 254 20.12 -14.36 31.16
CA ALA A 254 19.90 -13.18 32.03
C ALA A 254 20.37 -11.91 31.27
N ASP A 255 20.34 -10.75 31.94
CA ASP A 255 20.93 -9.46 31.57
C ASP A 255 20.17 -8.71 30.44
N ASP A 256 19.84 -7.41 30.53
CA ASP A 256 20.12 -6.39 31.55
C ASP A 256 18.92 -5.42 31.68
N ALA A 257 18.84 -4.82 32.86
CA ALA A 257 17.91 -3.80 33.32
C ALA A 257 18.16 -2.43 32.62
N THR A 258 17.50 -1.30 32.88
CA THR A 258 16.55 -0.81 33.91
C THR A 258 15.70 0.30 33.26
N ALA A 259 14.38 0.40 33.52
CA ALA A 259 13.61 1.65 33.69
C ALA A 259 12.08 1.49 33.54
N VAL A 260 11.40 0.89 34.51
CA VAL A 260 10.03 1.27 34.95
C VAL A 260 9.91 0.82 36.42
N ASP A 261 9.63 1.75 37.33
CA ASP A 261 8.43 1.74 38.19
C ASP A 261 8.58 2.76 39.33
N ALA A 262 8.14 4.00 39.06
CA ALA A 262 7.95 5.03 40.07
C ALA A 262 6.47 5.15 40.51
N SER A 263 5.60 4.23 40.04
CA SER A 263 4.15 4.26 40.20
C SER A 263 3.64 3.29 41.28
N ALA A 264 4.29 2.14 41.48
CA ALA A 264 3.90 1.19 42.52
C ALA A 264 4.14 1.70 43.94
N THR A 265 5.15 2.56 44.15
CA THR A 265 5.49 3.11 45.48
C THR A 265 4.45 4.10 46.01
N GLU A 266 3.76 4.85 45.15
CA GLU A 266 2.64 5.71 45.57
C GLU A 266 1.38 4.89 45.88
N ALA A 267 1.10 3.84 45.09
CA ALA A 267 -0.04 2.96 45.30
C ALA A 267 0.01 2.21 46.65
N MET A 268 1.21 1.77 47.09
CA MET A 268 1.36 1.08 48.38
C MET A 268 1.20 2.02 49.59
N ASN A 269 1.58 3.30 49.48
CA ASN A 269 1.38 4.28 50.56
C ASN A 269 -0.10 4.66 50.75
N ALA A 270 -0.87 4.80 49.66
CA ALA A 270 -2.30 5.08 49.75
C ALA A 270 -3.09 3.92 50.39
N ALA A 271 -2.74 2.67 50.06
CA ALA A 271 -3.36 1.49 50.67
C ALA A 271 -3.06 1.37 52.17
N ALA A 272 -1.82 1.66 52.60
CA ALA A 272 -1.43 1.64 54.01
C ALA A 272 -2.12 2.75 54.84
N LEU A 273 -2.34 3.92 54.26
CA LEU A 273 -3.08 5.02 54.91
C LEU A 273 -4.58 4.73 55.04
N SER A 274 -5.21 4.09 54.03
CA SER A 274 -6.61 3.67 54.14
C SER A 274 -6.82 2.63 55.25
N ALA A 275 -5.88 1.67 55.37
CA ALA A 275 -5.94 0.63 56.40
C ALA A 275 -5.80 1.15 57.85
N MET A 276 -5.25 2.35 58.06
CA MET A 276 -5.20 3.00 59.38
C MET A 276 -6.45 3.85 59.70
N LEU A 277 -7.31 4.11 58.72
CA LEU A 277 -8.53 4.91 58.90
C LEU A 277 -9.80 4.05 59.10
N ASP A 278 -9.78 2.78 58.69
CA ASP A 278 -10.93 1.86 58.81
C ASP A 278 -11.06 1.16 60.18
N ASP A 279 -10.09 1.29 61.09
CA ASP A 279 -10.08 0.58 62.40
C ASP A 279 -10.75 1.37 63.55
N GLU A 280 -11.21 2.61 63.29
CA GLU A 280 -11.84 3.53 64.28
C GLU A 280 -13.23 4.04 63.80
N ALA A 281 -14.10 3.11 63.37
CA ALA A 281 -15.50 3.40 63.04
C ALA A 281 -16.43 2.21 63.35
N GLY A 282 -16.63 1.92 64.63
CA GLY A 282 -17.54 0.85 65.05
C GLY A 282 -19.04 1.17 64.80
N SER A 283 -19.79 0.11 64.47
CA SER A 283 -21.27 -0.04 64.56
C SER A 283 -22.12 0.08 63.28
N SER A 284 -22.72 -1.06 62.93
CA SER A 284 -24.07 -1.25 62.34
C SER A 284 -24.25 -1.37 60.81
N ALA A 285 -24.91 -2.50 60.46
CA ALA A 285 -25.59 -2.86 59.21
C ALA A 285 -24.76 -3.13 57.94
N PRO A 286 -25.07 -4.21 57.17
CA PRO A 286 -24.39 -4.51 55.91
C PRO A 286 -24.88 -3.61 54.79
N THR A 287 -24.08 -2.60 54.44
CA THR A 287 -24.24 -1.82 53.20
C THR A 287 -23.39 -2.44 52.09
N SER A 288 -24.05 -2.86 51.00
CA SER A 288 -23.35 -3.24 49.77
C SER A 288 -22.76 -1.98 49.11
N SER A 289 -21.46 -1.75 49.30
CA SER A 289 -20.75 -0.60 48.71
C SER A 289 -20.44 -0.85 47.23
N LEU A 290 -21.22 -0.22 46.35
CA LEU A 290 -21.00 -0.28 44.90
C LEU A 290 -19.84 0.65 44.51
N LYS A 291 -18.63 0.10 44.31
CA LYS A 291 -17.46 0.87 43.86
C LYS A 291 -17.52 1.11 42.35
N VAL A 292 -18.24 2.15 41.93
CA VAL A 292 -18.31 2.56 40.52
C VAL A 292 -17.03 3.31 40.14
N THR A 293 -16.26 2.74 39.22
CA THR A 293 -15.16 3.47 38.54
C THR A 293 -15.64 3.91 37.17
N VAL A 294 -15.80 5.22 37.01
CA VAL A 294 -16.07 5.86 35.72
C VAL A 294 -14.77 5.95 34.93
N LYS A 295 -14.78 5.45 33.69
CA LYS A 295 -13.71 5.66 32.71
C LYS A 295 -14.32 6.18 31.41
N ASP A 296 -13.63 7.12 30.79
CA ASP A 296 -13.98 7.59 29.46
C ASP A 296 -13.87 6.46 28.44
N SER A 297 -14.85 6.35 27.55
CA SER A 297 -14.80 5.35 26.47
C SER A 297 -13.64 5.66 25.50
N PRO A 298 -12.86 4.66 25.05
CA PRO A 298 -11.70 4.88 24.18
C PRO A 298 -12.07 5.07 22.69
N SER A 299 -13.34 4.94 22.32
CA SER A 299 -13.83 5.03 20.93
C SER A 299 -14.31 6.43 20.54
N ASP A 300 -14.09 6.79 19.28
CA ASP A 300 -14.58 8.04 18.68
C ASP A 300 -16.11 7.97 18.48
N SER A 301 -16.83 9.07 18.76
CA SER A 301 -18.30 9.11 18.67
C SER A 301 -18.85 10.49 18.30
N LEU A 302 -20.08 10.55 17.77
CA LEU A 302 -20.72 11.82 17.38
C LEU A 302 -20.95 12.79 18.56
N PRO A 303 -21.30 12.35 19.79
CA PRO A 303 -21.38 13.24 20.95
C PRO A 303 -20.04 13.87 21.31
N LYS A 304 -18.94 13.10 21.26
CA LYS A 304 -17.59 13.64 21.47
C LYS A 304 -17.24 14.69 20.43
N LEU A 305 -17.52 14.43 19.15
CA LEU A 305 -17.32 15.40 18.07
C LEU A 305 -18.12 16.70 18.30
N ARG A 306 -19.35 16.61 18.82
CA ARG A 306 -20.16 17.79 19.20
C ARG A 306 -19.56 18.54 20.38
N GLN A 307 -19.04 17.84 21.38
CA GLN A 307 -18.37 18.44 22.54
C GLN A 307 -17.07 19.14 22.15
N THR A 308 -16.28 18.58 21.23
CA THR A 308 -15.10 19.24 20.66
C THR A 308 -15.47 20.48 19.83
N ALA A 309 -16.66 20.53 19.21
CA ALA A 309 -17.12 21.70 18.46
C ALA A 309 -17.62 22.86 19.35
N THR A 310 -17.85 22.61 20.64
CA THR A 310 -18.24 23.62 21.64
C THR A 310 -17.11 23.92 22.63
N ASP A 311 -15.85 23.63 22.28
CA ASP A 311 -14.66 23.79 23.14
C ASP A 311 -14.87 23.21 24.55
N GLU A 312 -15.57 22.05 24.62
CA GLU A 312 -15.99 21.35 25.84
C GLU A 312 -16.94 22.11 26.78
N THR A 313 -17.32 23.36 26.45
CA THR A 313 -18.23 24.18 27.27
C THR A 313 -19.70 23.74 27.17
N GLY A 314 -20.08 23.06 26.10
CA GLY A 314 -21.45 22.61 25.85
C GLY A 314 -22.33 23.63 25.11
N ASP A 315 -21.93 24.90 25.06
CA ASP A 315 -22.66 25.98 24.37
C ASP A 315 -22.12 26.23 22.96
N PHE A 316 -23.02 26.48 22.00
CA PHE A 316 -22.66 26.78 20.61
C PHE A 316 -22.30 28.25 20.36
N GLU A 317 -22.55 29.14 21.33
CA GLU A 317 -22.37 30.60 21.21
C GLU A 317 -21.02 31.09 21.78
N TRP A 318 -19.99 30.23 21.78
CA TRP A 318 -18.69 30.54 22.39
C TRP A 318 -17.86 31.59 21.61
N PHE A 319 -18.13 31.81 20.32
CA PHE A 319 -17.32 32.69 19.45
C PHE A 319 -17.73 34.18 19.50
N GLY A 320 -17.67 34.79 20.69
CA GLY A 320 -18.19 36.15 20.96
C GLY A 320 -17.41 37.36 20.41
N MET A 321 -16.30 37.17 19.67
CA MET A 321 -15.51 38.27 19.08
C MET A 321 -15.52 38.32 17.55
N GLY A 322 -16.30 37.46 16.88
CA GLY A 322 -16.46 37.46 15.43
C GLY A 322 -17.55 38.43 14.94
N VAL A 323 -17.42 38.89 13.69
CA VAL A 323 -18.58 39.44 12.96
C VAL A 323 -19.44 38.26 12.50
N SER A 324 -20.47 37.90 13.26
CA SER A 324 -21.55 37.02 12.82
C SER A 324 -22.63 37.83 12.09
N TYR A 325 -23.33 37.17 11.16
CA TYR A 325 -24.53 37.74 10.55
C TYR A 325 -25.75 37.21 11.31
N ASP A 326 -26.42 38.08 12.05
CA ASP A 326 -27.68 37.74 12.70
C ASP A 326 -28.75 37.49 11.63
N ILE A 327 -29.17 36.23 11.49
CA ILE A 327 -30.29 35.85 10.64
C ILE A 327 -31.56 35.94 11.51
N PRO A 328 -32.47 36.91 11.30
CA PRO A 328 -33.71 36.96 12.06
C PRO A 328 -34.57 35.74 11.70
N ILE A 329 -34.67 34.80 12.64
CA ILE A 329 -35.59 33.66 12.53
C ILE A 329 -36.99 34.15 12.91
N ASP A 330 -37.74 34.64 11.93
CA ASP A 330 -39.18 34.87 12.08
C ASP A 330 -39.87 33.53 12.39
N SER A 331 -40.12 33.30 13.68
CA SER A 331 -40.90 32.14 14.13
C SER A 331 -42.35 32.33 13.68
N PRO A 332 -42.96 31.34 12.98
CA PRO A 332 -44.32 31.47 12.48
C PRO A 332 -45.30 31.59 13.67
N ALA A 333 -45.91 32.76 13.81
CA ALA A 333 -46.80 33.07 14.92
C ALA A 333 -47.99 32.09 14.98
N THR A 334 -48.23 31.55 16.18
CA THR A 334 -49.39 30.71 16.48
C THR A 334 -50.68 31.47 16.17
N PRO A 335 -51.58 30.95 15.29
CA PRO A 335 -52.82 31.64 14.97
C PRO A 335 -53.80 31.58 16.15
N ALA A 336 -54.17 32.75 16.68
CA ALA A 336 -55.22 32.92 17.67
C ALA A 336 -56.63 32.63 17.05
N PRO A 337 -57.65 32.26 17.86
CA PRO A 337 -58.85 31.64 17.34
C PRO A 337 -59.78 32.61 16.59
N ALA A 338 -60.37 32.13 15.50
CA ALA A 338 -61.31 32.89 14.69
C ALA A 338 -62.67 33.07 15.40
N THR A 339 -62.97 34.29 15.83
CA THR A 339 -64.34 34.70 16.19
C THR A 339 -65.21 34.77 14.94
N THR A 340 -66.19 33.88 14.85
CA THR A 340 -67.24 33.93 13.84
C THR A 340 -68.28 34.99 14.19
N SER A 341 -68.85 35.66 13.18
CA SER A 341 -70.07 36.46 13.29
C SER A 341 -70.78 36.50 11.94
N PRO A 342 -72.12 36.61 11.92
CA PRO A 342 -72.91 35.94 10.87
C PRO A 342 -73.39 36.87 9.75
N LYS A 343 -73.66 36.27 8.59
CA LYS A 343 -74.70 36.68 7.65
C LYS A 343 -75.13 35.52 6.77
#